data_AF-A0A3P7EGC1-F1
#
_entry.id   AF-A0A3P7EGC1-F1
#
_cell.length_a   1.000
_cell.length_b   1.000
_cell.length_c   1.000
_cell.angle_alpha   90.00
_cell.angle_beta   90.00
_cell.angle_gamma   90.00
#
_symmetry.space_group_name_H-M   'P 1'
#
loop_
_entity.id
_entity.type
_entity.pdbx_description
1 polymer ?
#
loop_
_entity_poly.entity_id
_entity_poly.type
_entity_poly.pdbx_seq_one_letter_code
_entity_poly.pdbx_strand_id
1 'polypeptide(L)'
;MTHFTDMLGASHSSNYTMWKFGMIATDGMKEIAEWGNTYKGEQEMKANENIFVGKRKVQGRTTSSFVVNKYHHLASLAAMFGPSPDWCVGISSVNLCLPDCTWIPERTFELLPFDAGTDNGPTYMSPNNPAEPRIPIHPITTKLDKRSPFYNENSDIIAPLARLKLSRKEVIKSECKTADQYQVEAYNATNTSEDEEYKDRR
;
A
#
# COMPACT_ATOMS: atom_id res chain seq x y z
N MET A 1 14.07 0.64 -17.14
CA MET A 1 13.08 -0.40 -17.52
C MET A 1 11.92 -0.30 -16.53
N THR A 2 10.67 -0.34 -16.99
CA THR A 2 9.49 -0.15 -16.13
C THR A 2 9.30 -1.34 -15.18
N HIS A 3 9.05 -1.08 -13.90
CA HIS A 3 8.94 -2.11 -12.87
C HIS A 3 8.02 -1.67 -11.74
N PHE A 4 7.47 -2.62 -10.99
CA PHE A 4 6.94 -2.34 -9.65
C PHE A 4 8.05 -2.53 -8.62
N THR A 5 7.99 -1.77 -7.53
CA THR A 5 8.78 -2.06 -6.31
C THR A 5 8.11 -3.14 -5.48
N ASP A 6 8.72 -3.44 -4.34
CA ASP A 6 8.06 -4.21 -3.30
C ASP A 6 6.78 -3.48 -2.85
N MET A 7 5.77 -4.28 -2.54
CA MET A 7 4.49 -3.81 -2.05
C MET A 7 4.52 -3.82 -0.53
N LEU A 8 4.34 -2.67 0.10
CA LEU A 8 4.11 -2.61 1.54
C LEU A 8 2.60 -2.60 1.81
N GLY A 9 2.16 -3.36 2.80
CA GLY A 9 0.81 -3.26 3.32
C GLY A 9 0.70 -3.64 4.78
N ALA A 10 -0.48 -3.42 5.34
CA ALA A 10 -0.81 -3.85 6.68
C ALA A 10 -2.29 -4.20 6.80
N SER A 11 -2.61 -5.16 7.68
CA SER A 11 -3.94 -5.20 8.27
C SER A 11 -3.98 -4.31 9.50
N HIS A 12 -4.99 -3.45 9.56
CA HIS A 12 -5.02 -2.40 10.55
C HIS A 12 -6.42 -2.08 11.08
N SER A 13 -6.45 -1.34 12.18
CA SER A 13 -7.68 -0.79 12.76
C SER A 13 -8.10 0.52 12.08
N SER A 14 -9.29 1.03 12.40
CA SER A 14 -9.76 2.34 11.94
C SER A 14 -8.94 3.53 12.49
N ASN A 15 -8.09 3.30 13.49
CA ASN A 15 -7.27 4.34 14.11
C ASN A 15 -5.99 4.63 13.32
N TYR A 16 -5.69 3.82 12.30
CA TYR A 16 -4.53 3.98 11.43
C TYR A 16 -4.95 4.23 9.98
N THR A 17 -4.17 5.02 9.26
CA THR A 17 -4.34 5.27 7.82
C THR A 17 -2.97 5.29 7.17
N MET A 18 -2.70 4.28 6.32
CA MET A 18 -1.44 4.20 5.56
C MET A 18 -1.34 5.31 4.51
N TRP A 19 -2.41 5.48 3.73
CA TRP A 19 -2.57 6.56 2.75
C TRP A 19 -4.05 6.71 2.46
N LYS A 20 -4.49 7.90 2.03
CA LYS A 20 -5.88 8.15 1.64
C LYS A 20 -5.95 9.37 0.73
N PHE A 21 -6.82 9.32 -0.27
CA PHE A 21 -7.07 10.48 -1.11
C PHE A 21 -7.48 11.70 -0.29
N GLY A 22 -6.88 12.86 -0.60
CA GLY A 22 -7.08 14.11 0.11
C GLY A 22 -6.27 14.27 1.41
N MET A 23 -5.47 13.27 1.81
CA MET A 23 -4.51 13.39 2.92
C MET A 23 -3.10 13.66 2.40
N ILE A 24 -2.25 14.28 3.23
CA ILE A 24 -0.83 14.45 2.94
C ILE A 24 -0.10 13.12 3.18
N ALA A 25 0.78 12.73 2.26
CA ALA A 25 1.62 11.55 2.42
C ALA A 25 2.56 11.68 3.63
N THR A 26 2.64 10.59 4.43
CA THR A 26 3.64 10.45 5.50
C THR A 26 5.05 10.35 4.92
N ASP A 27 6.08 10.42 5.77
CA ASP A 27 7.46 10.21 5.31
C ASP A 27 7.65 8.77 4.80
N GLY A 28 7.03 7.79 5.43
CA GLY A 28 7.00 6.41 4.94
C GLY A 28 6.36 6.28 3.57
N MET A 29 5.21 6.92 3.35
CA MET A 29 4.54 6.90 2.04
C MET A 29 5.36 7.63 0.97
N LYS A 30 6.03 8.74 1.31
CA LYS A 30 6.98 9.42 0.42
C LYS A 30 8.10 8.47 0.00
N GLU A 31 8.72 7.78 0.96
CA GLU A 31 9.84 6.86 0.70
C GLU A 31 9.45 5.70 -0.24
N ILE A 32 8.22 5.20 -0.08
CA ILE A 32 7.66 4.18 -0.97
C ILE A 32 7.45 4.75 -2.37
N ALA A 33 6.88 5.96 -2.48
CA ALA A 33 6.47 6.56 -3.74
C ALA A 33 7.62 7.04 -4.63
N GLU A 34 8.68 7.62 -4.04
CA GLU A 34 9.80 8.19 -4.81
C GLU A 34 10.91 7.15 -5.05
N TRP A 35 11.12 6.20 -4.13
CA TRP A 35 12.27 5.26 -4.21
C TRP A 35 11.90 3.79 -4.05
N GLY A 36 10.65 3.45 -3.77
CA GLY A 36 10.26 2.07 -3.47
C GLY A 36 10.77 1.55 -2.13
N ASN A 37 11.20 2.44 -1.24
CA ASN A 37 11.79 2.09 0.03
C ASN A 37 10.71 1.91 1.10
N THR A 38 10.52 0.68 1.58
CA THR A 38 9.46 0.35 2.55
C THR A 38 9.87 0.58 4.00
N TYR A 39 11.17 0.74 4.28
CA TYR A 39 11.72 0.75 5.64
C TYR A 39 11.04 1.77 6.57
N LYS A 40 10.87 3.00 6.10
CA LYS A 40 10.25 4.07 6.88
C LYS A 40 8.75 3.83 7.09
N GLY A 41 8.05 3.32 6.07
CA GLY A 41 6.64 2.94 6.17
C GLY A 41 6.42 1.79 7.15
N GLU A 42 7.31 0.81 7.18
CA GLU A 42 7.27 -0.28 8.17
C GLU A 42 7.42 0.27 9.60
N GLN A 43 8.38 1.17 9.82
CA GLN A 43 8.56 1.82 11.13
C GLN A 43 7.30 2.58 11.60
N GLU A 44 6.57 3.23 10.68
CA GLU A 44 5.33 3.94 11.00
C GLU A 44 4.19 3.00 11.41
N MET A 45 4.21 1.74 10.96
CA MET A 45 3.17 0.74 11.23
C MET A 45 3.45 -0.13 12.47
N LYS A 46 4.72 -0.30 12.85
CA LYS A 46 5.19 -1.30 13.84
C LYS A 46 4.46 -1.30 15.16
N ALA A 47 3.99 -0.15 15.63
CA ALA A 47 3.45 -0.05 16.99
C ALA A 47 2.19 -0.89 17.19
N ASN A 48 1.33 -1.03 16.17
CA ASN A 48 -0.04 -1.47 16.39
C ASN A 48 -0.65 -2.31 15.28
N GLU A 49 -0.03 -2.51 14.12
CA GLU A 49 -0.68 -3.10 12.94
C GLU A 49 0.06 -4.35 12.43
N ASN A 50 -0.63 -5.28 11.77
CA ASN A 50 0.04 -6.48 11.22
C ASN A 50 0.60 -6.15 9.84
N ILE A 51 1.90 -5.91 9.77
CA ILE A 51 2.60 -5.56 8.54
C ILE A 51 2.76 -6.79 7.64
N PHE A 52 2.66 -6.60 6.33
CA PHE A 52 3.07 -7.57 5.34
C PHE A 52 3.80 -6.89 4.18
N VAL A 53 4.91 -7.48 3.75
CA VAL A 53 5.64 -7.07 2.56
C VAL A 53 5.43 -8.10 1.46
N GLY A 54 5.07 -7.64 0.27
CA GLY A 54 4.97 -8.44 -0.93
C GLY A 54 6.19 -8.19 -1.82
N LYS A 55 7.11 -9.15 -1.83
CA LYS A 55 8.28 -9.11 -2.72
C LYS A 55 7.95 -9.64 -4.11
N ARG A 56 8.43 -8.95 -5.14
CA ARG A 56 8.22 -9.39 -6.53
C ARG A 56 8.89 -10.72 -6.79
N LYS A 57 8.13 -11.65 -7.39
CA LYS A 57 8.70 -12.86 -8.00
C LYS A 57 9.03 -12.60 -9.47
N VAL A 58 9.90 -13.45 -10.01
CA VAL A 58 10.45 -13.40 -11.39
C VAL A 58 9.37 -13.35 -12.49
N GLN A 59 8.13 -13.78 -12.19
CA GLN A 59 7.02 -13.83 -13.16
C GLN A 59 6.09 -12.60 -13.14
N GLY A 60 6.50 -11.47 -12.55
CA GLY A 60 5.67 -10.26 -12.48
C GLY A 60 4.46 -10.39 -11.55
N ARG A 61 4.34 -11.51 -10.83
CA ARG A 61 3.31 -11.74 -9.82
C ARG A 61 3.93 -11.63 -8.43
N THR A 62 3.39 -10.74 -7.62
CA THR A 62 3.72 -10.61 -6.20
C THR A 62 2.65 -11.31 -5.38
N THR A 63 3.06 -12.07 -4.36
CA THR A 63 2.15 -12.72 -3.43
C THR A 63 2.65 -12.49 -2.01
N SER A 64 1.76 -12.10 -1.12
CA SER A 64 2.01 -12.03 0.32
C SER A 64 0.81 -12.60 1.06
N SER A 65 1.01 -12.93 2.32
CA SER A 65 -0.02 -13.43 3.23
C SER A 65 -0.06 -12.52 4.45
N PHE A 66 -1.26 -12.26 4.95
CA PHE A 66 -1.46 -11.48 6.16
C PHE A 66 -2.68 -12.02 6.90
N VAL A 67 -2.75 -11.70 8.20
CA VAL A 67 -3.86 -12.08 9.06
C VAL A 67 -4.73 -10.87 9.32
N VAL A 68 -6.04 -11.07 9.38
CA VAL A 68 -6.99 -10.08 9.90
C VAL A 68 -7.71 -10.64 11.11
N ASN A 69 -8.13 -9.74 11.98
CA ASN A 69 -8.92 -10.08 13.16
C ASN A 69 -9.98 -8.99 13.39
N LYS A 70 -10.80 -9.14 14.44
CA LYS A 70 -11.90 -8.22 14.74
C LYS A 70 -11.44 -6.76 14.88
N TYR A 71 -10.24 -6.54 15.43
CA TYR A 71 -9.66 -5.22 15.60
C TYR A 71 -8.97 -4.73 14.32
N HIS A 72 -8.09 -5.55 13.73
CA HIS A 72 -7.34 -5.30 12.49
C HIS A 72 -8.08 -5.83 11.26
N HIS A 73 -9.27 -5.30 10.99
CA HIS A 73 -10.16 -5.79 9.93
C HIS A 73 -10.03 -5.01 8.61
N LEU A 74 -9.27 -3.91 8.58
CA LEU A 74 -9.00 -3.13 7.38
C LEU A 74 -7.69 -3.61 6.74
N ALA A 75 -7.59 -3.52 5.42
CA ALA A 75 -6.35 -3.76 4.68
C ALA A 75 -6.00 -2.53 3.84
N SER A 76 -4.74 -2.10 3.95
CA SER A 76 -4.14 -1.09 3.07
C SER A 76 -2.82 -1.60 2.52
N LEU A 77 -2.49 -1.18 1.30
CA LEU A 77 -1.17 -1.38 0.70
C LEU A 77 -0.87 -0.30 -0.32
N ALA A 78 0.41 -0.11 -0.62
CA ALA A 78 0.89 0.69 -1.72
C ALA A 78 2.12 0.04 -2.36
N ALA A 79 2.30 0.27 -3.67
CA ALA A 79 3.50 -0.08 -4.41
C ALA A 79 3.76 0.99 -5.48
N MET A 80 4.99 1.43 -5.58
CA MET A 80 5.43 2.34 -6.63
C MET A 80 5.60 1.58 -7.95
N PHE A 81 5.31 2.26 -9.06
CA PHE A 81 5.65 1.79 -10.39
C PHE A 81 6.69 2.70 -11.03
N GLY A 82 7.92 2.20 -11.13
CA GLY A 82 9.10 2.97 -11.50
C GLY A 82 9.58 2.74 -12.92
N PRO A 83 10.36 3.70 -13.48
CA PRO A 83 10.62 5.00 -12.87
C PRO A 83 9.37 5.88 -12.93
N SER A 84 9.13 6.62 -11.86
CA SER A 84 8.08 7.63 -11.71
C SER A 84 8.57 8.68 -10.73
N PRO A 85 8.03 9.91 -10.76
CA PRO A 85 8.31 10.93 -9.74
C PRO A 85 7.91 10.41 -8.34
N ASP A 86 6.63 10.14 -8.13
CA ASP A 86 6.06 9.74 -6.83
C ASP A 86 4.75 8.95 -7.00
N TRP A 87 4.66 8.16 -8.07
CA TRP A 87 3.40 7.50 -8.47
C TRP A 87 3.29 6.08 -7.93
N CYS A 88 2.10 5.74 -7.46
CA CYS A 88 1.81 4.47 -6.81
C CYS A 88 0.49 3.86 -7.26
N VAL A 89 0.35 2.57 -6.97
CA VAL A 89 -0.93 1.85 -6.99
C VAL A 89 -1.17 1.23 -5.63
N GLY A 90 -2.44 1.02 -5.27
CA GLY A 90 -2.73 0.37 -3.99
C GLY A 90 -4.21 0.31 -3.64
N ILE A 91 -4.47 -0.16 -2.42
CA ILE A 91 -5.78 -0.07 -1.77
C ILE A 91 -5.63 0.63 -0.42
N SER A 92 -6.67 1.35 0.00
CA SER A 92 -6.72 2.03 1.29
C SER A 92 -7.96 1.61 2.06
N SER A 93 -7.76 1.19 3.31
CA SER A 93 -8.78 0.92 4.33
C SER A 93 -9.91 -0.01 3.85
N VAL A 94 -9.57 -1.07 3.12
CA VAL A 94 -10.55 -2.06 2.65
C VAL A 94 -11.00 -2.92 3.83
N ASN A 95 -12.27 -2.83 4.21
CA ASN A 95 -12.85 -3.69 5.22
C ASN A 95 -13.02 -5.13 4.70
N LEU A 96 -12.38 -6.09 5.38
CA LEU A 96 -12.46 -7.53 5.10
C LEU A 96 -13.46 -8.26 6.00
N CYS A 97 -13.97 -7.61 7.04
CA CYS A 97 -15.06 -8.08 7.88
C CYS A 97 -16.41 -7.72 7.22
N LEU A 98 -17.30 -8.70 7.11
CA LEU A 98 -18.65 -8.53 6.58
C LEU A 98 -19.66 -8.20 7.70
N PRO A 99 -20.79 -7.55 7.38
CA PRO A 99 -21.82 -7.21 8.37
C PRO A 99 -22.42 -8.39 9.14
N ASP A 100 -22.30 -9.61 8.59
CA ASP A 100 -22.75 -10.86 9.20
C ASP A 100 -21.69 -11.51 10.11
N CYS A 101 -20.65 -10.76 10.49
CA CYS A 101 -19.51 -11.23 11.29
C CYS A 101 -18.68 -12.33 10.63
N THR A 102 -18.75 -12.44 9.29
CA THR A 102 -17.87 -13.34 8.53
C THR A 102 -16.76 -12.58 7.80
N TRP A 103 -15.86 -13.30 7.14
CA TRP A 103 -14.73 -12.73 6.41
C TRP A 103 -14.94 -12.86 4.91
N ILE A 104 -14.63 -11.81 4.16
CA ILE A 104 -14.70 -11.81 2.69
C ILE A 104 -13.94 -13.03 2.13
N PRO A 105 -14.58 -13.89 1.31
CA PRO A 105 -13.91 -15.05 0.73
C PRO A 105 -12.90 -14.64 -0.35
N GLU A 106 -13.29 -13.69 -1.20
CA GLU A 106 -12.46 -13.17 -2.28
C GLU A 106 -12.88 -11.74 -2.65
N ARG A 107 -11.91 -10.89 -2.99
CA ARG A 107 -12.16 -9.56 -3.55
C ARG A 107 -11.04 -9.20 -4.52
N THR A 108 -11.43 -8.68 -5.68
CA THR A 108 -10.50 -8.26 -6.73
C THR A 108 -10.61 -6.76 -6.96
N PHE A 109 -9.47 -6.12 -7.16
CA PHE A 109 -9.35 -4.69 -7.44
C PHE A 109 -8.55 -4.50 -8.73
N GLU A 110 -9.08 -3.66 -9.61
CA GLU A 110 -8.32 -3.03 -10.69
C GLU A 110 -7.64 -1.79 -10.11
N LEU A 111 -6.31 -1.75 -10.15
CA LEU A 111 -5.54 -0.68 -9.53
C LEU A 111 -5.22 0.40 -10.56
N LEU A 112 -5.67 1.61 -10.25
CA LEU A 112 -5.37 2.82 -11.01
C LEU A 112 -4.22 3.58 -10.33
N PRO A 113 -3.45 4.35 -11.12
CA PRO A 113 -2.36 5.14 -10.58
C PRO A 113 -2.86 6.30 -9.71
N PHE A 114 -2.13 6.58 -8.65
CA PHE A 114 -2.27 7.78 -7.86
C PHE A 114 -0.92 8.47 -7.66
N ASP A 115 -0.99 9.75 -7.39
CA ASP A 115 0.12 10.64 -7.12
C ASP A 115 0.23 10.86 -5.61
N ALA A 116 1.42 10.67 -5.04
CA ALA A 116 1.63 10.82 -3.60
C ALA A 116 1.73 12.29 -3.15
N GLY A 117 1.91 13.23 -4.10
CA GLY A 117 1.98 14.66 -3.86
C GLY A 117 3.29 15.11 -3.21
N THR A 118 4.39 14.42 -3.51
CA THR A 118 5.72 14.66 -2.94
C THR A 118 6.77 15.06 -3.98
N ASP A 119 6.55 14.78 -5.27
CA ASP A 119 7.37 15.23 -6.40
C ASP A 119 6.51 15.76 -7.57
N ASN A 120 6.88 16.92 -8.13
CA ASN A 120 6.15 17.60 -9.20
C ASN A 120 6.57 17.17 -10.61
N GLY A 121 7.28 16.06 -10.77
CA GLY A 121 7.69 15.52 -12.06
C GLY A 121 6.47 15.15 -12.93
N PRO A 122 6.34 15.65 -14.17
CA PRO A 122 5.16 15.36 -14.99
C PRO A 122 5.23 14.03 -15.75
N THR A 123 6.43 13.44 -15.88
CA THR A 123 6.71 12.23 -16.69
C THR A 123 7.49 11.19 -15.90
N TYR A 124 7.49 9.93 -16.37
CA TYR A 124 8.25 8.81 -15.78
C TYR A 124 9.74 9.10 -15.51
N MET A 125 10.38 9.90 -16.36
CA MET A 125 11.83 10.16 -16.32
C MET A 125 12.15 11.61 -15.96
N SER A 126 11.21 12.30 -15.32
CA SER A 126 11.43 13.69 -14.90
C SER A 126 12.56 13.74 -13.88
N PRO A 127 13.39 14.80 -13.89
CA PRO A 127 14.28 15.04 -12.76
C PRO A 127 13.45 15.28 -11.51
N ASN A 128 14.01 14.88 -10.36
CA ASN A 128 13.41 15.10 -9.05
C ASN A 128 13.09 16.59 -8.85
N ASN A 129 11.84 16.91 -8.54
CA ASN A 129 11.33 18.25 -8.35
C ASN A 129 10.39 18.28 -7.12
N PRO A 130 10.92 18.36 -5.89
CA PRO A 130 10.14 18.20 -4.67
C PRO A 130 8.90 19.12 -4.61
N ALA A 131 7.79 18.58 -4.13
CA ALA A 131 6.59 19.34 -3.82
C ALA A 131 6.69 20.02 -2.46
N GLU A 132 6.87 21.34 -2.46
CA GLU A 132 6.96 22.17 -1.24
C GLU A 132 5.91 23.30 -1.25
N PRO A 133 4.87 23.24 -0.40
CA PRO A 133 4.52 22.13 0.49
C PRO A 133 4.03 20.88 -0.28
N ARG A 134 4.02 19.73 0.40
CA ARG A 134 3.40 18.49 -0.14
C ARG A 134 1.95 18.75 -0.53
N ILE A 135 1.51 18.12 -1.62
CA ILE A 135 0.15 18.17 -2.14
C ILE A 135 -0.63 16.96 -1.58
N PRO A 136 -1.94 17.05 -1.35
CA PRO A 136 -2.73 15.89 -0.95
C PRO A 136 -2.72 14.79 -2.00
N ILE A 137 -2.61 13.53 -1.55
CA ILE A 137 -2.64 12.33 -2.40
C ILE A 137 -3.91 12.37 -3.27
N HIS A 138 -3.75 12.17 -4.58
CA HIS A 138 -4.89 12.21 -5.51
C HIS A 138 -4.76 11.18 -6.64
N PRO A 139 -5.88 10.75 -7.25
CA PRO A 139 -5.84 9.92 -8.45
C PRO A 139 -5.11 10.66 -9.58
N ILE A 140 -4.33 9.93 -10.37
CA ILE A 140 -3.86 10.44 -11.65
C ILE A 140 -5.03 10.37 -12.63
N THR A 141 -5.26 11.46 -13.38
CA THR A 141 -6.30 11.52 -14.42
C THR A 141 -5.70 11.92 -15.76
N THR A 142 -6.47 11.76 -16.83
CA THR A 142 -6.00 12.02 -18.20
C THR A 142 -5.88 13.50 -18.55
N LYS A 143 -6.19 14.42 -17.62
CA LYS A 143 -6.23 15.88 -17.88
C LYS A 143 -5.32 16.72 -16.99
N LEU A 144 -4.56 16.12 -16.07
CA LEU A 144 -3.76 16.88 -15.10
C LEU A 144 -2.63 17.68 -15.75
N ASP A 145 -1.83 17.03 -16.60
CA ASP A 145 -0.70 17.65 -17.27
C ASP A 145 -0.56 17.09 -18.69
N LYS A 146 -0.43 17.95 -19.69
CA LYS A 146 -0.28 17.56 -21.11
C LYS A 146 0.99 16.73 -21.40
N ARG A 147 1.99 16.83 -20.53
CA ARG A 147 3.25 16.08 -20.61
C ARG A 147 3.10 14.67 -20.01
N SER A 148 2.06 14.45 -19.21
CA SER A 148 1.84 13.16 -18.54
C SER A 148 1.71 12.03 -19.54
N PRO A 149 2.32 10.86 -19.29
CA PRO A 149 2.10 9.66 -20.10
C PRO A 149 0.64 9.16 -20.03
N PHE A 150 -0.13 9.62 -19.04
CA PHE A 150 -1.55 9.31 -18.90
C PHE A 150 -2.45 10.35 -19.58
N TYR A 151 -1.89 11.43 -20.13
CA TYR A 151 -2.68 12.48 -20.76
C TYR A 151 -3.43 11.94 -21.98
N ASN A 152 -4.72 12.26 -22.05
CA ASN A 152 -5.54 11.96 -23.20
C ASN A 152 -6.62 13.03 -23.33
N GLU A 153 -6.61 13.80 -24.41
CA GLU A 153 -7.59 14.88 -24.64
C GLU A 153 -9.01 14.36 -24.94
N ASN A 154 -9.13 13.12 -25.42
CA ASN A 154 -10.39 12.56 -25.91
C ASN A 154 -11.01 11.49 -24.99
N SER A 155 -10.31 11.10 -23.91
CA SER A 155 -10.77 10.06 -22.99
C SER A 155 -10.44 10.43 -21.55
N ASP A 156 -11.33 10.07 -20.64
CA ASP A 156 -11.11 10.14 -19.18
C ASP A 156 -10.73 8.78 -18.58
N ILE A 157 -10.56 7.76 -19.42
CA ILE A 157 -10.27 6.39 -19.02
C ILE A 157 -8.77 6.13 -19.03
N ILE A 158 -8.24 5.72 -17.88
CA ILE A 158 -6.92 5.10 -17.74
C ILE A 158 -7.12 3.59 -17.60
N ALA A 159 -6.37 2.80 -18.37
CA ALA A 159 -6.38 1.35 -18.22
C ALA A 159 -5.74 0.97 -16.87
N PRO A 160 -6.31 -0.01 -16.12
CA PRO A 160 -5.70 -0.49 -14.89
C PRO A 160 -4.25 -0.91 -15.08
N LEU A 161 -3.37 -0.48 -14.18
CA LEU A 161 -1.93 -0.80 -14.24
C LEU A 161 -1.61 -2.14 -13.58
N ALA A 162 -2.44 -2.57 -12.64
CA ALA A 162 -2.29 -3.82 -11.94
C ALA A 162 -3.64 -4.36 -11.47
N ARG A 163 -3.69 -5.66 -11.19
CA ARG A 163 -4.83 -6.32 -10.56
C ARG A 163 -4.41 -6.93 -9.23
N LEU A 164 -5.09 -6.54 -8.16
CA LEU A 164 -4.93 -7.12 -6.83
C LEU A 164 -6.07 -8.11 -6.56
N LYS A 165 -5.72 -9.32 -6.14
CA LYS A 165 -6.69 -10.33 -5.73
C LYS A 165 -6.43 -10.72 -4.27
N LEU A 166 -7.38 -10.41 -3.40
CA LEU A 166 -7.41 -10.86 -2.01
C LEU A 166 -8.26 -12.13 -1.95
N SER A 167 -7.70 -13.21 -1.39
CA SER A 167 -8.41 -14.48 -1.23
C SER A 167 -8.16 -15.04 0.17
N ARG A 168 -9.23 -15.33 0.89
CA ARG A 168 -9.16 -15.95 2.23
C ARG A 168 -8.66 -17.38 2.11
N LYS A 169 -7.60 -17.70 2.85
CA LYS A 169 -7.03 -19.05 2.89
C LYS A 169 -7.73 -19.93 3.92
N GLU A 170 -7.87 -19.43 5.14
CA GLU A 170 -8.48 -20.15 6.25
C GLU A 170 -9.12 -19.17 7.24
N VAL A 171 -9.94 -19.72 8.15
CA VAL A 171 -10.48 -18.98 9.30
C VAL A 171 -10.03 -19.70 10.55
N ILE A 172 -9.15 -19.04 11.32
CA ILE A 172 -8.60 -19.58 12.56
C ILE A 172 -9.53 -19.16 13.70
N LYS A 173 -9.97 -20.12 14.52
CA LYS A 173 -10.73 -19.81 15.74
C LYS A 173 -9.80 -19.12 16.73
N SER A 174 -10.24 -18.00 17.29
CA SER A 174 -9.51 -17.24 18.30
C SER A 174 -10.43 -16.90 19.46
N GLU A 175 -9.85 -16.75 20.64
CA GLU A 175 -10.57 -16.25 21.82
C GLU A 175 -10.90 -14.76 21.65
N CYS A 176 -11.88 -14.29 22.43
CA CYS A 176 -12.19 -12.87 22.47
C CYS A 176 -11.06 -12.12 23.19
N LYS A 177 -10.46 -11.15 22.49
CA LYS A 177 -9.36 -10.33 23.01
C LYS A 177 -9.77 -8.87 23.12
N THR A 178 -9.15 -8.14 24.02
CA THR A 178 -9.23 -6.67 24.09
C THR A 178 -8.44 -6.04 22.94
N ALA A 179 -8.68 -4.76 22.67
CA ALA A 179 -7.91 -4.01 21.67
C ALA A 179 -6.40 -4.07 21.96
N ASP A 180 -6.01 -3.84 23.23
CA ASP A 180 -4.62 -3.89 23.68
C ASP A 180 -3.98 -5.25 23.43
N GLN A 181 -4.73 -6.34 23.67
CA GLN A 181 -4.24 -7.70 23.39
C GLN A 181 -4.00 -7.92 21.90
N TYR A 182 -4.89 -7.43 21.02
CA TYR A 182 -4.65 -7.51 19.57
C TYR A 182 -3.44 -6.70 19.13
N GLN A 183 -3.22 -5.51 19.70
CA GLN A 183 -2.06 -4.67 19.38
C GLN A 183 -0.75 -5.32 19.80
N VAL A 184 -0.68 -5.90 21.01
CA VAL A 184 0.50 -6.61 21.49
C VAL A 184 0.83 -7.80 20.58
N GLU A 185 -0.18 -8.55 20.11
CA GLU A 185 0.04 -9.65 19.16
C GLU A 185 0.60 -9.18 17.82
N ALA A 186 0.04 -8.08 17.27
CA ALA A 186 0.53 -7.51 16.02
C ALA A 186 1.98 -7.02 16.13
N TYR A 187 2.32 -6.35 17.24
CA TYR A 187 3.68 -5.91 17.53
C TYR A 187 4.66 -7.10 17.58
N ASN A 188 4.31 -8.16 18.31
CA ASN A 188 5.15 -9.35 18.45
C ASN A 188 5.36 -10.08 17.10
N ALA A 189 4.28 -10.22 16.31
CA ALA A 189 4.35 -10.85 15.00
C ALA A 189 5.27 -10.08 14.04
N THR A 190 5.16 -8.76 14.04
CA THR A 190 5.95 -7.87 13.17
C THR A 190 7.44 -7.94 13.53
N ASN A 191 7.80 -7.82 14.81
CA ASN A 191 9.20 -7.93 15.24
C ASN A 191 9.83 -9.29 14.89
N THR A 192 9.06 -10.37 15.02
CA THR A 192 9.55 -11.71 14.69
C THR A 192 9.88 -11.83 13.20
N SER A 193 9.04 -11.25 12.32
CA SER A 193 9.26 -11.29 10.87
C SER A 193 10.51 -10.52 10.42
N GLU A 194 10.81 -9.39 11.05
CA GLU A 194 12.01 -8.62 10.75
C GLU A 194 13.29 -9.36 11.15
N ASP A 195 13.30 -9.97 12.34
CA ASP A 195 14.45 -10.75 12.79
C ASP A 195 14.79 -11.91 11.83
N GLU A 196 13.81 -12.40 11.08
CA GLU A 196 14.03 -13.35 9.99
C GLU A 196 14.48 -12.67 8.69
N GLU A 197 13.87 -11.55 8.29
CA GLU A 197 14.20 -10.85 7.05
C GLU A 197 15.61 -10.20 7.06
N TYR A 198 16.05 -9.66 8.21
CA TYR A 198 17.37 -9.04 8.34
C TYR A 198 18.50 -10.05 8.57
N LYS A 199 18.20 -11.31 8.91
CA LYS A 199 19.22 -12.37 8.99
C LYS A 199 19.83 -12.68 7.62
N ASP A 200 19.04 -12.61 6.56
CA ASP A 200 19.52 -12.82 5.18
C ASP A 200 20.25 -11.61 4.59
N ARG A 201 20.34 -10.50 5.33
CA ARG A 201 21.03 -9.26 4.92
C ARG A 201 22.37 -9.03 5.64
N ARG A 202 22.87 -10.01 6.41
CA ARG A 202 24.18 -9.96 7.09
C ARG A 202 25.15 -11.00 6.60
#